data_AF-A0A5C7XE79-F1
#
_entry.id   AF-A0A5C7XE79-F1
#
_cell.length_a   1.000
_cell.length_b   1.000
_cell.length_c   1.000
_cell.angle_alpha   90.00
_cell.angle_beta   90.00
_cell.angle_gamma   90.00
#
_symmetry.space_group_name_H-M   'P 1'
#
loop_
_entity.id
_entity.type
_entity.pdbx_description
1 polymer ?
#
loop_
_entity_poly.entity_id
_entity_poly.type
_entity_poly.pdbx_seq_one_letter_code
_entity_poly.pdbx_strand_id
1 'polypeptide(L)'
;MAIQFLPILKAVAPYIAQVATAAIPAFTAKPEAAKVDPVLTSQIEELQAATIQNAESIHLLAEKMQLAIQALEDAGQAAKKQVAAYKTMLFVSFGLSMTSALLCIYLLLR
;
A
#
# COMPACT_ATOMS: atom_id res chain seq x y z
N MET A 1 -13.59 -11.93 -7.93
CA MET A 1 -12.12 -12.02 -8.13
C MET A 1 -11.38 -12.74 -6.97
N ALA A 2 -12.04 -13.54 -6.11
CA ALA A 2 -11.39 -14.21 -4.98
C ALA A 2 -10.69 -15.55 -5.31
N ILE A 3 -10.81 -16.04 -6.56
CA ILE A 3 -10.39 -17.38 -6.97
C ILE A 3 -8.93 -17.42 -7.46
N GLN A 4 -8.29 -16.26 -7.69
CA GLN A 4 -6.93 -16.20 -8.25
C GLN A 4 -5.79 -16.50 -7.26
N PHE A 5 -6.05 -16.54 -5.95
CA PHE A 5 -5.03 -16.85 -4.93
C PHE A 5 -4.93 -18.35 -4.60
N LEU A 6 -5.94 -19.14 -4.95
CA LEU A 6 -5.97 -20.58 -4.72
C LEU A 6 -4.78 -21.35 -5.34
N PRO A 7 -4.38 -21.10 -6.61
CA PRO A 7 -3.25 -21.82 -7.21
C PRO A 7 -1.91 -21.46 -6.55
N ILE A 8 -1.75 -20.21 -6.09
CA ILE A 8 -0.54 -19.75 -5.39
C ILE A 8 -0.44 -20.43 -4.02
N LEU A 9 -1.54 -20.45 -3.27
CA LEU A 9 -1.59 -21.15 -1.98
C LEU A 9 -1.30 -22.65 -2.12
N LYS A 10 -1.80 -23.30 -3.17
CA LYS A 10 -1.51 -24.71 -3.46
C LYS A 10 -0.05 -24.97 -3.80
N ALA A 11 0.59 -24.05 -4.52
CA ALA A 11 2.00 -24.15 -4.88
C ALA A 11 2.94 -23.91 -3.68
N VAL A 12 2.54 -23.06 -2.74
CA VAL A 12 3.35 -22.69 -1.56
C VAL A 12 3.09 -23.57 -0.34
N ALA A 13 1.91 -24.20 -0.25
CA ALA A 13 1.54 -25.15 0.81
C ALA A 13 2.59 -26.23 1.14
N PRO A 14 3.20 -26.94 0.16
CA PRO A 14 4.22 -27.96 0.48
C PRO A 14 5.50 -27.36 1.07
N TYR A 15 5.85 -26.12 0.71
CA TYR A 15 7.02 -25.42 1.26
C TYR A 15 6.76 -24.91 2.67
N ILE A 16 5.55 -24.41 2.95
CA ILE A 16 5.11 -24.05 4.31
C ILE A 16 5.15 -25.29 5.21
N ALA A 17 4.69 -26.44 4.70
CA ALA A 17 4.73 -27.69 5.45
C ALA A 17 6.17 -28.13 5.76
N GLN A 18 7.10 -28.05 4.79
CA GLN A 18 8.52 -28.38 4.99
C GLN A 18 9.21 -27.43 5.97
N VAL A 19 8.94 -26.13 5.87
CA VAL A 19 9.47 -25.12 6.80
C VAL A 19 8.90 -25.36 8.20
N ALA A 20 7.60 -25.65 8.33
CA ALA A 20 6.99 -25.99 9.59
C ALA A 20 7.56 -27.30 10.18
N THR A 21 7.78 -28.34 9.38
CA THR A 21 8.36 -29.60 9.89
C THR A 21 9.82 -29.45 10.31
N ALA A 22 10.60 -28.56 9.69
CA ALA A 22 11.97 -28.29 10.09
C ALA A 22 12.06 -27.31 11.28
N ALA A 23 11.21 -26.29 11.31
CA ALA A 23 11.26 -25.23 12.31
C ALA A 23 10.54 -25.60 13.62
N ILE A 24 9.39 -26.29 13.56
CA ILE A 24 8.61 -26.64 14.77
C ILE A 24 9.45 -27.47 15.75
N PRO A 25 10.19 -28.52 15.36
CA PRO A 25 11.03 -29.27 16.30
C PRO A 25 12.16 -28.43 16.88
N ALA A 26 12.73 -27.49 16.12
CA ALA A 26 13.78 -26.61 16.62
C ALA A 26 13.26 -25.64 17.70
N PHE A 27 11.96 -25.31 17.68
CA PHE A 27 11.32 -24.45 18.69
C PHE A 27 10.56 -25.22 19.79
N THR A 28 10.22 -26.50 19.57
CA THR A 28 9.45 -27.33 20.51
C THR A 28 10.21 -28.51 21.11
N ALA A 29 11.44 -28.78 20.66
CA ALA A 29 12.30 -29.79 21.28
C ALA A 29 12.63 -29.36 22.72
N LYS A 30 12.13 -30.14 23.68
CA LYS A 30 12.56 -30.04 25.07
C LYS A 30 14.04 -30.44 25.13
N PRO A 31 14.93 -29.58 25.65
CA PRO A 31 16.35 -29.88 25.63
C PRO A 31 16.62 -31.12 26.48
N GLU A 32 17.27 -32.13 25.89
CA GLU A 32 17.89 -33.21 26.67
C GLU A 32 18.85 -32.60 27.69
N ALA A 33 18.96 -33.24 28.84
CA ALA A 33 19.56 -32.74 30.08
C ALA A 33 21.09 -32.49 30.01
N ALA A 34 21.55 -31.72 29.04
CA ALA A 34 22.89 -31.16 28.95
C ALA A 34 22.75 -29.63 29.02
N LYS A 35 22.77 -29.11 30.25
CA LYS A 35 22.99 -27.69 30.63
C LYS A 35 22.77 -26.70 29.47
N VAL A 36 21.52 -26.52 29.05
CA VAL A 36 21.17 -25.35 28.25
C VAL A 36 21.35 -24.17 29.18
N ASP A 37 22.28 -23.29 28.84
CA ASP A 37 22.54 -22.07 29.60
C ASP A 37 21.21 -21.29 29.68
N PRO A 38 20.65 -21.02 30.86
CA PRO A 38 19.37 -20.32 31.00
C PRO A 38 19.35 -18.97 30.27
N VAL A 39 20.53 -18.38 30.08
CA VAL A 39 20.73 -17.15 29.30
C VAL A 39 20.40 -17.34 27.80
N LEU A 40 20.67 -18.52 27.22
CA LEU A 40 20.33 -18.81 25.82
C LEU A 40 18.81 -18.91 25.63
N THR A 41 18.10 -19.55 26.58
CA THR A 41 16.64 -19.67 26.53
C THR A 41 15.96 -18.31 26.64
N SER A 42 16.41 -17.44 27.56
CA SER A 42 15.90 -16.06 27.64
C SER A 42 16.20 -15.24 26.39
N GLN A 43 17.39 -15.38 25.78
CA GLN A 43 17.70 -14.67 24.53
C GLN A 43 16.82 -15.11 23.35
N ILE A 44 16.44 -16.39 23.29
CA ILE A 44 15.51 -16.88 22.26
C ILE A 44 14.11 -16.30 22.48
N GLU A 45 13.63 -16.24 23.73
CA GLU A 45 12.34 -15.61 24.06
C GLU A 45 12.33 -14.11 23.72
N GLU A 46 13.40 -13.38 24.05
CA GLU A 46 13.52 -11.95 23.71
C GLU A 46 13.54 -11.73 22.20
N LEU A 47 14.28 -12.54 21.44
CA LEU A 47 14.31 -12.45 19.97
C LEU A 47 12.96 -12.80 19.35
N GLN A 48 12.24 -13.78 19.89
CA GLN A 48 10.89 -14.13 19.45
C GLN A 48 9.89 -13.00 19.74
N ALA A 49 9.92 -12.43 20.94
CA ALA A 49 9.08 -11.30 21.31
C ALA A 49 9.34 -10.08 20.41
N ALA A 50 10.61 -9.75 20.19
CA ALA A 50 11.01 -8.65 19.29
C ALA A 50 10.58 -8.91 17.84
N THR A 51 10.68 -10.16 17.36
CA THR A 51 10.26 -10.53 16.00
C THR A 51 8.75 -10.40 15.82
N ILE A 52 7.95 -10.85 16.80
CA ILE A 52 6.49 -10.71 16.79
C ILE A 52 6.10 -9.23 16.80
N GLN A 53 6.68 -8.43 17.71
CA GLN A 53 6.43 -7.01 17.80
C GLN A 53 6.78 -6.26 16.50
N ASN A 54 7.91 -6.62 15.88
CA ASN A 54 8.32 -6.04 14.61
C ASN A 54 7.38 -6.43 13.46
N ALA A 55 6.92 -7.69 13.42
CA ALA A 55 5.97 -8.14 12.42
C ALA A 55 4.63 -7.39 12.53
N GLU A 56 4.12 -7.19 13.74
CA GLU A 56 2.93 -6.37 13.99
C GLU A 56 3.14 -4.91 13.57
N SER A 57 4.29 -4.35 13.88
CA SER A 57 4.63 -2.96 13.50
C SER A 57 4.74 -2.77 11.99
N ILE A 58 5.33 -3.73 11.28
CA ILE A 58 5.41 -3.73 9.81
C ILE A 58 4.01 -3.87 9.21
N HIS A 59 3.15 -4.72 9.78
CA HIS A 59 1.77 -4.88 9.33
C HIS A 59 0.98 -3.58 9.47
N LEU A 60 1.06 -2.94 10.64
CA LEU A 60 0.43 -1.66 10.88
C LEU A 60 0.96 -0.58 9.92
N LEU A 61 2.27 -0.52 9.71
CA LEU A 61 2.87 0.42 8.75
C LEU A 61 2.35 0.18 7.33
N ALA A 62 2.27 -1.07 6.89
CA ALA A 62 1.73 -1.42 5.58
C ALA A 62 0.26 -1.02 5.44
N GLU A 63 -0.56 -1.24 6.46
CA GLU A 63 -1.97 -0.82 6.48
C GLU A 63 -2.08 0.71 6.37
N LYS A 64 -1.32 1.47 7.17
CA LYS A 64 -1.32 2.94 7.10
C LYS A 64 -0.81 3.45 5.76
N MET A 65 0.20 2.80 5.18
CA MET A 65 0.71 3.16 3.86
C MET A 65 -0.33 2.89 2.77
N GLN A 66 -1.05 1.76 2.83
CA GLN A 66 -2.14 1.46 1.90
C GLN A 66 -3.24 2.52 1.97
N LEU A 67 -3.67 2.90 3.18
CA LEU A 67 -4.67 3.95 3.37
C LEU A 67 -4.18 5.31 2.84
N ALA A 68 -2.92 5.66 3.09
CA ALA A 68 -2.34 6.92 2.61
C ALA A 68 -2.24 6.97 1.08
N ILE A 69 -1.83 5.87 0.44
CA ILE A 69 -1.78 5.76 -1.02
C ILE A 69 -3.18 5.89 -1.61
N GLN A 70 -4.18 5.23 -1.02
CA GLN A 70 -5.56 5.32 -1.49
C GLN A 70 -6.10 6.75 -1.40
N ALA A 71 -5.88 7.41 -0.26
CA ALA A 71 -6.28 8.81 -0.07
C ALA A 71 -5.57 9.76 -1.04
N LEU A 72 -4.29 9.50 -1.35
CA LEU A 72 -3.53 10.29 -2.31
C LEU A 72 -4.05 10.08 -3.74
N GLU A 73 -4.44 8.85 -4.10
CA GLU A 73 -5.04 8.55 -5.39
C GLU A 73 -6.38 9.28 -5.56
N ASP A 74 -7.26 9.21 -4.55
CA ASP A 74 -8.56 9.88 -4.55
C ASP A 74 -8.41 11.40 -4.67
N ALA A 75 -7.50 11.99 -3.89
CA ALA A 75 -7.18 13.42 -3.98
C ALA A 75 -6.62 13.79 -5.36
N GLY A 76 -5.76 12.93 -5.93
CA GLY A 76 -5.21 13.11 -7.26
C GLY A 76 -6.29 13.06 -8.36
N GLN A 77 -7.25 12.15 -8.27
CA GLN A 77 -8.37 12.07 -9.19
C GLN A 77 -9.28 13.30 -9.09
N ALA A 78 -9.58 13.76 -7.87
CA ALA A 78 -10.35 14.98 -7.65
C ALA A 78 -9.64 16.21 -8.25
N ALA A 79 -8.33 16.36 -8.03
CA ALA A 79 -7.54 17.43 -8.60
C ALA A 79 -7.53 17.40 -10.13
N LYS A 80 -7.34 16.22 -10.74
CA LYS A 80 -7.41 16.06 -12.21
C LYS A 80 -8.75 16.52 -12.77
N LYS A 81 -9.86 16.15 -12.11
CA LYS A 81 -11.21 16.55 -12.52
C LYS A 81 -11.40 18.07 -12.45
N GLN A 82 -10.92 18.70 -11.38
CA GLN A 82 -10.97 20.16 -11.23
C GLN A 82 -10.15 20.88 -12.29
N VAL A 83 -8.91 20.43 -12.55
CA VAL A 83 -8.06 21.00 -13.60
C VAL A 83 -8.71 20.88 -14.98
N ALA A 84 -9.31 19.73 -15.28
CA ALA A 84 -10.03 19.55 -16.54
C ALA A 84 -11.22 20.52 -16.66
N ALA A 85 -11.99 20.71 -15.58
CA ALA A 85 -13.11 21.66 -15.56
C ALA A 85 -12.63 23.11 -15.77
N TYR A 86 -11.58 23.54 -15.06
CA TYR A 86 -11.01 24.88 -15.20
C TYR A 86 -10.44 25.12 -16.60
N LYS A 87 -9.78 24.12 -17.19
CA LYS A 87 -9.28 24.22 -18.56
C LYS A 87 -10.42 24.46 -19.55
N THR A 88 -11.54 23.75 -19.41
CA THR A 88 -12.73 23.96 -20.23
C THR A 88 -13.32 25.35 -20.02
N MET A 89 -13.50 25.78 -18.78
CA MET A 89 -14.01 27.14 -18.46
C MET A 89 -13.11 28.24 -19.04
N LEU A 90 -11.79 28.05 -19.01
CA LEU A 90 -10.82 28.99 -19.57
C LEU A 90 -10.98 29.10 -21.09
N PHE A 91 -11.10 27.98 -21.82
CA PHE A 91 -11.34 28.02 -23.26
C PHE A 91 -12.67 28.67 -23.63
N VAL A 92 -13.73 28.39 -22.87
CA VAL A 92 -15.04 29.03 -23.07
C VAL A 92 -14.95 30.54 -22.86
N SER A 93 -14.33 30.97 -21.76
CA SER A 93 -14.18 32.39 -21.42
C SER A 93 -13.31 33.13 -22.42
N PHE A 94 -12.23 32.50 -22.88
CA PHE A 94 -11.34 33.03 -23.90
C PHE A 94 -12.07 33.19 -25.24
N GLY A 95 -12.81 32.15 -25.67
CA GLY A 95 -13.63 32.21 -26.87
C GLY A 95 -14.67 33.32 -26.84
N LEU A 96 -15.39 33.46 -25.72
CA LEU A 96 -16.37 34.52 -25.51
C LEU A 96 -15.74 35.93 -25.55
N SER A 97 -14.55 36.07 -24.95
CA SER A 97 -13.82 37.34 -24.97
C SER A 97 -13.37 37.71 -26.39
N MET A 98 -12.88 36.72 -27.15
CA MET A 98 -12.45 36.89 -28.53
C MET A 98 -13.62 37.31 -29.44
N THR A 99 -14.79 36.66 -29.32
CA THR A 99 -15.97 37.01 -30.12
C THR A 99 -16.48 38.40 -29.78
N SER A 100 -16.51 38.76 -28.50
CA SER A 100 -16.87 40.12 -28.06
C SER A 100 -15.92 41.18 -28.63
N ALA A 101 -14.61 40.93 -28.60
CA ALA A 101 -13.61 41.84 -29.15
C ALA A 101 -13.79 42.01 -30.67
N LEU A 102 -13.98 40.92 -31.41
CA LEU A 102 -14.24 40.96 -32.86
C LEU A 102 -15.53 41.72 -33.20
N LEU A 103 -16.60 41.53 -32.42
CA LEU A 103 -17.85 42.29 -32.58
C LEU A 103 -17.63 43.79 -32.36
N CYS A 104 -16.89 44.18 -31.31
CA CYS A 104 -16.57 45.59 -31.07
C CYS A 104 -15.78 46.19 -32.23
N ILE A 105 -14.77 45.47 -32.74
CA ILE A 105 -13.97 45.91 -33.89
C ILE A 105 -14.85 46.05 -35.14
N TYR A 106 -15.74 45.09 -35.40
CA TYR A 106 -16.66 45.13 -36.54
C TYR A 106 -17.59 46.35 -36.48
N LEU A 107 -18.14 46.64 -35.31
CA LEU A 107 -19.01 47.81 -35.09
C LEU A 107 -18.26 49.15 -35.21
N LEU A 108 -16.95 49.19 -34.98
CA LEU A 108 -16.14 50.41 -35.17
C LEU A 108 -15.73 50.64 -36.63
N LEU A 109 -15.61 49.58 -37.43
CA LEU A 109 -15.19 49.64 -38.83
C LEU A 109 -16.36 49.82 -39.82
N ARG A 110 -17.60 49.66 -39.36
CA ARG A 110 -18.82 49.80 -40.15
C ARG A 110 -19.60 51.03 -39.72
#